data_AF-A0A2G9TLM8-F1
#
_entry.id   AF-A0A2G9TLM8-F1
#
_cell.length_a   1.000
_cell.length_b   1.000
_cell.length_c   1.000
_cell.angle_alpha   90.00
_cell.angle_beta   90.00
_cell.angle_gamma   90.00
#
_symmetry.space_group_name_H-M   'P 1'
#
loop_
_entity.id
_entity.type
_entity.pdbx_description
1 polymer ?
#
loop_
_entity_poly.entity_id
_entity_poly.type
_entity_poly.pdbx_seq_one_letter_code
_entity_poly.pdbx_strand_id
1 'polypeptide(L)'
;DLFNAAFMSVWTELTEELQDKLTGSLLTALETSNHPDVIQTILNLAEFMDHSERGPLPIAYDRLGKSAEETKAYAKALRYKELQIHKHLNKGGGRLTTEDCQALITYANKLNVQEEAAGVVRYAEQHEMVIPMLGRWYEKLNEWEKALEAYMVGWERKKKSKGWAC
;
A
#
# COMPACT_ATOMS: atom_id res chain seq x y z
N ASP A 1 5.81 -22.23 13.87
CA ASP A 1 6.40 -22.67 12.58
C ASP A 1 5.59 -23.70 11.80
N LEU A 2 4.85 -24.61 12.43
CA LEU A 2 4.06 -25.61 11.68
C LEU A 2 2.75 -25.07 11.07
N PHE A 3 2.26 -23.91 11.51
CA PHE A 3 0.94 -23.41 11.16
C PHE A 3 0.71 -23.29 9.65
N ASN A 4 1.63 -22.66 8.90
CA ASN A 4 1.47 -22.46 7.46
C ASN A 4 1.43 -23.80 6.68
N ALA A 5 2.31 -24.74 7.03
CA ALA A 5 2.34 -26.06 6.41
C ALA A 5 1.11 -26.90 6.76
N ALA A 6 0.67 -26.87 8.03
CA ALA A 6 -0.54 -27.54 8.48
C ALA A 6 -1.78 -26.94 7.79
N PHE A 7 -1.87 -25.62 7.71
CA PHE A 7 -2.95 -24.93 6.99
C PHE A 7 -2.99 -25.36 5.54
N MET A 8 -1.86 -25.36 4.82
CA MET A 8 -1.81 -25.83 3.44
C MET A 8 -2.29 -27.26 3.29
N SER A 9 -1.83 -28.17 4.15
CA SER A 9 -2.23 -29.58 4.09
C SER A 9 -3.74 -29.79 4.26
N VAL A 10 -4.39 -28.95 5.08
CA VAL A 10 -5.84 -28.96 5.24
C VAL A 10 -6.52 -28.29 4.04
N TRP A 11 -6.02 -27.11 3.65
CA TRP A 11 -6.58 -26.29 2.57
C TRP A 11 -6.72 -27.06 1.26
N THR A 12 -5.75 -27.90 0.92
CA THR A 12 -5.75 -28.71 -0.31
C THR A 12 -6.84 -29.78 -0.36
N GLU A 13 -7.34 -30.21 0.80
CA GLU A 13 -8.37 -31.26 0.95
C GLU A 13 -9.78 -30.67 1.13
N LEU A 14 -9.90 -29.36 1.35
CA LEU A 14 -11.20 -28.71 1.55
C LEU A 14 -11.97 -28.55 0.23
N THR A 15 -13.29 -28.66 0.32
CA THR A 15 -14.20 -28.25 -0.76
C THR A 15 -14.20 -26.72 -0.91
N GLU A 16 -14.57 -26.22 -2.09
CA GLU A 16 -14.66 -24.78 -2.36
C GLU A 16 -15.56 -24.06 -1.34
N GLU A 17 -16.71 -24.64 -0.98
CA GLU A 17 -17.62 -24.07 0.04
C GLU A 17 -16.94 -23.92 1.42
N LEU A 18 -16.10 -24.89 1.81
CA LEU A 18 -15.37 -24.82 3.07
C LEU A 18 -14.20 -23.84 3.00
N GLN A 19 -13.52 -23.76 1.86
CA GLN A 19 -12.48 -22.75 1.61
C GLN A 19 -13.04 -21.33 1.70
N ASP A 20 -14.24 -21.09 1.15
CA ASP A 20 -14.92 -19.80 1.23
C ASP A 20 -15.29 -19.45 2.68
N LYS A 21 -15.86 -20.40 3.43
CA LYS A 21 -16.18 -20.20 4.86
C LYS A 21 -14.93 -19.92 5.70
N LEU A 22 -13.85 -20.64 5.44
CA LEU A 22 -12.57 -20.47 6.13
C LEU A 22 -11.95 -19.11 5.79
N THR A 23 -11.98 -18.70 4.52
CA THR A 23 -11.53 -17.37 4.08
C THR A 23 -12.34 -16.27 4.76
N GLY A 24 -13.67 -16.41 4.82
CA GLY A 24 -14.53 -15.44 5.52
C GLY A 24 -14.21 -15.34 7.02
N SER A 25 -13.85 -16.46 7.64
CA SER A 25 -13.42 -16.49 9.05
C SER A 25 -12.07 -15.80 9.26
N LEU A 26 -11.09 -16.05 8.38
CA LEU A 26 -9.79 -15.37 8.39
C LEU A 26 -9.94 -13.87 8.17
N LEU A 27 -10.82 -13.47 7.24
CA LEU A 27 -11.09 -12.07 6.95
C LEU A 27 -11.71 -11.36 8.15
N THR A 28 -12.66 -12.01 8.83
CA THR A 28 -13.26 -11.48 10.05
C THR A 28 -12.21 -11.34 11.16
N ALA A 29 -11.33 -12.33 11.32
CA ALA A 29 -10.24 -12.27 12.29
C ALA A 29 -9.26 -11.13 11.97
N LEU A 30 -8.93 -10.90 10.69
CA LEU A 30 -8.07 -9.77 10.27
C LEU A 30 -8.66 -8.40 10.63
N GLU A 31 -9.98 -8.24 10.54
CA GLU A 31 -10.63 -6.94 10.76
C GLU A 31 -11.07 -6.66 12.19
N THR A 32 -11.36 -7.71 12.96
CA THR A 32 -11.96 -7.57 14.30
C THR A 32 -10.98 -7.89 15.43
N SER A 33 -9.85 -8.54 15.14
CA SER A 33 -8.85 -8.87 16.15
C SER A 33 -8.12 -7.61 16.61
N ASN A 34 -8.10 -7.40 17.92
CA ASN A 34 -7.25 -6.39 18.57
C ASN A 34 -5.85 -6.92 18.90
N HIS A 35 -5.54 -8.16 18.50
CA HIS A 35 -4.26 -8.82 18.79
C HIS A 35 -3.35 -8.80 17.54
N PRO A 36 -2.25 -8.01 17.56
CA PRO A 36 -1.31 -7.93 16.44
C PRO A 36 -0.74 -9.29 16.03
N ASP A 37 -0.50 -10.19 16.98
CA ASP A 37 0.07 -11.52 16.72
C ASP A 37 -0.85 -12.39 15.84
N VAL A 38 -2.17 -12.27 16.03
CA VAL A 38 -3.17 -12.96 15.19
C VAL A 38 -3.14 -12.40 13.78
N ILE A 39 -3.14 -11.07 13.65
CA ILE A 39 -3.08 -10.40 12.35
C ILE A 39 -1.78 -10.78 11.62
N GLN A 40 -0.63 -10.70 12.30
CA GLN A 40 0.66 -11.08 11.72
C GLN A 40 0.70 -12.54 11.30
N THR A 41 0.11 -13.46 12.09
CA THR A 41 0.01 -14.88 11.74
C THR A 41 -0.77 -15.06 10.43
N ILE A 42 -1.90 -14.37 10.27
CA ILE A 42 -2.70 -14.44 9.04
C ILE A 42 -1.97 -13.78 7.85
N LEU A 43 -1.28 -12.66 8.06
CA LEU A 43 -0.46 -12.02 7.02
C LEU A 43 0.73 -12.89 6.58
N ASN A 44 1.31 -13.66 7.49
CA ASN A 44 2.37 -14.63 7.18
C ASN A 44 1.81 -15.83 6.42
N LEU A 45 0.60 -16.27 6.76
CA LEU A 45 -0.10 -17.29 6.00
C LEU A 45 -0.39 -16.81 4.58
N ALA A 46 -0.96 -15.62 4.41
CA ALA A 46 -1.28 -15.07 3.09
C ALA A 46 -0.04 -14.97 2.19
N GLU A 47 1.08 -14.47 2.72
CA GLU A 47 2.35 -14.45 1.99
C GLU A 47 2.86 -15.85 1.64
N PHE A 48 2.73 -16.82 2.55
CA PHE A 48 3.12 -18.20 2.27
C PHE A 48 2.29 -18.82 1.14
N MET A 49 0.98 -18.56 1.14
CA MET A 49 0.04 -19.03 0.12
C MET A 49 0.37 -18.45 -1.27
N ASP A 50 0.74 -17.16 -1.35
CA ASP A 50 1.14 -16.50 -2.61
C ASP A 50 2.26 -17.23 -3.36
N HIS A 51 3.19 -17.86 -2.62
CA HIS A 51 4.33 -18.58 -3.20
C HIS A 51 4.08 -20.09 -3.35
N SER A 52 2.89 -20.56 -2.95
CA SER A 52 2.51 -21.96 -3.04
C SER A 52 1.95 -22.32 -4.43
N GLU A 53 1.94 -23.61 -4.76
CA GLU A 53 1.35 -24.11 -6.00
C GLU A 53 -0.16 -23.83 -6.13
N ARG A 54 -0.85 -23.59 -5.01
CA ARG A 54 -2.29 -23.28 -4.99
C ARG A 54 -2.58 -21.81 -5.28
N GLY A 55 -1.57 -20.95 -5.23
CA GLY A 55 -1.72 -19.53 -5.44
C GLY A 55 -2.30 -18.77 -4.23
N PRO A 56 -2.59 -17.47 -4.41
CA PRO A 56 -2.99 -16.57 -3.34
C PRO A 56 -4.33 -16.97 -2.72
N LEU A 57 -4.50 -16.71 -1.42
CA LEU A 57 -5.81 -16.82 -0.79
C LEU A 57 -6.80 -15.87 -1.48
N PRO A 58 -8.11 -16.20 -1.51
CA PRO A 58 -9.14 -15.34 -2.09
C PRO A 58 -9.48 -14.15 -1.15
N ILE A 59 -8.46 -13.43 -0.70
CA ILE A 59 -8.55 -12.21 0.10
C ILE A 59 -7.99 -11.05 -0.73
N ALA A 60 -8.71 -9.93 -0.74
CA ALA A 60 -8.30 -8.77 -1.51
C ALA A 60 -7.06 -8.08 -0.90
N TYR A 61 -6.10 -7.68 -1.74
CA TYR A 61 -4.81 -7.12 -1.30
C TYR A 61 -4.95 -5.79 -0.54
N ASP A 62 -5.99 -5.01 -0.80
CA ASP A 62 -6.32 -3.79 -0.05
C ASP A 62 -6.59 -4.08 1.43
N ARG A 63 -7.27 -5.20 1.72
CA ARG A 63 -7.58 -5.65 3.08
C ARG A 63 -6.32 -6.09 3.81
N LEU A 64 -5.50 -6.92 3.15
CA LEU A 64 -4.22 -7.39 3.69
C LEU A 64 -3.24 -6.22 3.91
N GLY A 65 -3.17 -5.28 2.96
CA GLY A 65 -2.35 -4.07 3.05
C GLY A 65 -2.73 -3.19 4.24
N LYS A 66 -4.03 -2.97 4.47
CA LYS A 66 -4.52 -2.21 5.62
C LYS A 66 -4.12 -2.86 6.96
N SER A 67 -4.37 -4.16 7.12
CA SER A 67 -3.98 -4.88 8.34
C SER A 67 -2.45 -4.93 8.54
N ALA A 68 -1.68 -5.00 7.45
CA ALA A 68 -0.22 -4.90 7.51
C ALA A 68 0.25 -3.51 7.96
N GLU A 69 -0.41 -2.44 7.52
CA GLU A 69 -0.12 -1.08 7.98
C GLU A 69 -0.45 -0.90 9.47
N GLU A 70 -1.60 -1.40 9.93
CA GLU A 70 -2.04 -1.35 11.33
C GLU A 70 -1.05 -2.07 12.26
N THR A 71 -0.47 -3.18 11.81
CA THR A 71 0.55 -3.94 12.55
C THR A 71 1.98 -3.46 12.31
N LYS A 72 2.16 -2.35 11.58
CA LYS A 72 3.46 -1.75 11.22
C LYS A 72 4.37 -2.67 10.39
N ALA A 73 3.80 -3.68 9.73
CA ALA A 73 4.49 -4.51 8.76
C ALA A 73 4.60 -3.79 7.39
N TYR A 74 5.30 -2.65 7.36
CA TYR A 74 5.31 -1.75 6.21
C TYR A 74 5.83 -2.38 4.92
N ALA A 75 6.74 -3.35 4.99
CA ALA A 75 7.22 -4.08 3.82
C ALA A 75 6.10 -4.91 3.17
N LYS A 76 5.26 -5.57 3.98
CA LYS A 76 4.08 -6.28 3.48
C LYS A 76 3.02 -5.32 2.96
N ALA A 77 2.78 -4.21 3.66
CA ALA A 77 1.84 -3.17 3.21
C ALA A 77 2.24 -2.61 1.84
N LEU A 78 3.53 -2.33 1.65
CA LEU A 78 4.10 -1.89 0.38
C LEU A 78 3.87 -2.94 -0.72
N ARG A 79 4.29 -4.19 -0.49
CA ARG A 79 4.08 -5.30 -1.45
C ARG A 79 2.61 -5.42 -1.87
N TYR A 80 1.67 -5.40 -0.91
CA TYR A 80 0.24 -5.52 -1.23
C TYR A 80 -0.28 -4.33 -2.03
N LYS A 81 0.22 -3.11 -1.75
CA LYS A 81 -0.10 -1.93 -2.55
C LYS A 81 0.43 -2.07 -3.98
N GLU A 82 1.65 -2.54 -4.18
CA GLU A 82 2.21 -2.80 -5.51
C GLU A 82 1.41 -3.88 -6.27
N LEU A 83 1.05 -4.98 -5.61
CA LEU A 83 0.23 -6.04 -6.20
C LEU A 83 -1.16 -5.53 -6.61
N GLN A 84 -1.76 -4.66 -5.79
CA GLN A 84 -3.02 -3.98 -6.11
C GLN A 84 -2.88 -3.13 -7.38
N ILE A 85 -1.83 -2.30 -7.44
CA ILE A 85 -1.55 -1.43 -8.60
C ILE A 85 -1.29 -2.29 -9.84
N HIS A 86 -0.43 -3.30 -9.75
CA HIS A 86 -0.11 -4.20 -10.85
C HIS A 86 -1.36 -4.90 -11.40
N LYS A 87 -2.22 -5.42 -10.52
CA LYS A 87 -3.50 -6.03 -10.90
C LYS A 87 -4.44 -5.04 -11.56
N HIS A 88 -4.48 -3.80 -11.10
CA HIS A 88 -5.29 -2.73 -11.70
C HIS A 88 -4.78 -2.38 -13.11
N LEU A 89 -3.47 -2.17 -13.26
CA LEU A 89 -2.84 -1.87 -14.56
C LEU A 89 -3.07 -2.99 -15.59
N ASN A 90 -2.90 -4.25 -15.19
CA ASN A 90 -3.11 -5.41 -16.07
C ASN A 90 -4.57 -5.56 -16.53
N LYS A 91 -5.54 -5.06 -15.76
CA LYS A 91 -6.97 -5.11 -16.11
C LYS A 91 -7.41 -3.95 -17.02
N GLY A 92 -6.45 -3.23 -17.61
CA GLY A 92 -6.73 -2.03 -18.40
C GLY A 92 -6.96 -0.78 -17.55
N GLY A 93 -6.69 -0.85 -16.24
CA GLY A 93 -6.54 0.35 -15.41
C GLY A 93 -5.41 1.20 -15.96
N GLY A 94 -5.63 2.50 -16.14
CA GLY A 94 -4.72 3.37 -16.87
C GLY A 94 -3.36 3.56 -16.20
N ARG A 95 -3.17 4.70 -15.53
CA ARG A 95 -1.92 5.07 -14.84
C ARG A 95 -2.10 4.98 -13.33
N LEU A 96 -1.00 5.09 -12.57
CA LEU A 96 -1.08 5.21 -11.11
C LEU A 96 -1.96 6.43 -10.75
N THR A 97 -2.72 6.30 -9.66
CA THR A 97 -3.48 7.40 -9.08
C THR A 97 -2.61 8.21 -8.13
N THR A 98 -3.02 9.45 -7.81
CA THR A 98 -2.28 10.27 -6.84
C THR A 98 -2.25 9.60 -5.46
N GLU A 99 -3.32 8.88 -5.12
CA GLU A 99 -3.46 8.09 -3.90
C GLU A 99 -2.47 6.91 -3.86
N ASP A 100 -2.28 6.22 -4.98
CA ASP A 100 -1.29 5.13 -5.10
C ASP A 100 0.12 5.66 -4.86
N CYS A 101 0.49 6.74 -5.56
CA CYS A 101 1.80 7.38 -5.40
C CYS A 101 2.01 7.86 -3.95
N GLN A 102 1.00 8.46 -3.32
CA GLN A 102 1.08 8.90 -1.92
C GLN A 102 1.31 7.73 -0.96
N ALA A 103 0.64 6.60 -1.18
CA ALA A 103 0.79 5.41 -0.36
C ALA A 103 2.21 4.82 -0.50
N LEU A 104 2.69 4.63 -1.74
CA LEU A 104 4.03 4.11 -2.02
C LEU A 104 5.12 4.97 -1.37
N ILE A 105 5.09 6.30 -1.56
CA ILE A 105 6.03 7.23 -0.91
C ILE A 105 5.97 7.10 0.61
N THR A 106 4.77 6.97 1.18
CA THR A 106 4.60 6.86 2.63
C THR A 106 5.24 5.58 3.16
N TYR A 107 5.01 4.44 2.52
CA TYR A 107 5.60 3.16 2.94
C TYR A 107 7.11 3.11 2.71
N ALA A 108 7.59 3.57 1.55
CA ALA A 108 9.01 3.67 1.24
C ALA A 108 9.77 4.50 2.29
N ASN A 109 9.19 5.62 2.73
CA ASN A 109 9.77 6.42 3.81
C ASN A 109 9.76 5.72 5.16
N LYS A 110 8.68 5.00 5.51
CA LYS A 110 8.63 4.19 6.74
C LYS A 110 9.68 3.07 6.74
N LEU A 111 10.08 2.60 5.56
CA LEU A 111 11.11 1.59 5.35
C LEU A 111 12.52 2.18 5.16
N ASN A 112 12.67 3.51 5.14
CA ASN A 112 13.90 4.22 4.81
C ASN A 112 14.47 3.88 3.40
N VAL A 113 13.61 3.56 2.44
CA VAL A 113 13.97 3.29 1.04
C VAL A 113 13.71 4.55 0.19
N GLN A 114 14.64 5.51 0.25
CA GLN A 114 14.47 6.82 -0.38
C GLN A 114 14.42 6.75 -1.92
N GLU A 115 15.17 5.83 -2.52
CA GLU A 115 15.22 5.66 -3.99
C GLU A 115 13.85 5.30 -4.59
N GLU A 116 13.10 4.44 -3.90
CA GLU A 116 11.76 4.05 -4.34
C GLU A 116 10.80 5.24 -4.29
N ALA A 117 10.82 5.98 -3.19
CA ALA A 117 10.02 7.18 -3.03
C ALA A 117 10.37 8.24 -4.10
N ALA A 118 11.65 8.45 -4.38
CA ALA A 118 12.11 9.36 -5.43
C ALA A 118 11.65 8.91 -6.82
N GLY A 119 11.68 7.60 -7.10
CA GLY A 119 11.15 7.02 -8.33
C GLY A 119 9.66 7.30 -8.53
N VAL A 120 8.86 7.16 -7.48
CA VAL A 120 7.42 7.44 -7.52
C VAL A 120 7.14 8.93 -7.76
N VAL A 121 7.91 9.84 -7.15
CA VAL A 121 7.78 11.28 -7.41
C VAL A 121 8.12 11.62 -8.86
N ARG A 122 9.23 11.09 -9.40
CA ARG A 122 9.60 11.27 -10.81
C ARG A 122 8.53 10.75 -11.76
N TYR A 123 7.94 9.59 -11.46
CA TYR A 123 6.82 9.05 -12.24
C TYR A 123 5.64 10.03 -12.26
N ALA A 124 5.29 10.58 -11.09
CA ALA A 124 4.16 11.49 -10.96
C ALA A 124 4.40 12.84 -11.67
N GLU A 125 5.63 13.35 -11.65
CA GLU A 125 6.06 14.54 -12.42
C GLU A 125 5.94 14.28 -13.93
N GLN A 126 6.45 13.14 -14.42
CA GLN A 126 6.41 12.77 -15.85
C GLN A 126 5.00 12.63 -16.40
N HIS A 127 4.04 12.24 -15.56
CA HIS A 127 2.64 12.06 -15.96
C HIS A 127 1.77 13.28 -15.65
N GLU A 128 2.40 14.42 -15.30
CA GLU A 128 1.74 15.70 -14.95
C GLU A 128 0.62 15.51 -13.93
N MET A 129 0.87 14.65 -12.92
CA MET A 129 -0.14 14.34 -11.92
C MET A 129 -0.36 15.57 -11.03
N VAL A 130 -1.63 15.91 -10.79
CA VAL A 130 -1.97 16.94 -9.82
C VAL A 130 -1.71 16.37 -8.43
N ILE A 131 -0.57 16.76 -7.86
CA ILE A 131 -0.18 16.37 -6.49
C ILE A 131 -0.58 17.50 -5.54
N PRO A 132 -1.60 17.29 -4.68
CA PRO A 132 -1.91 18.22 -3.61
C PRO A 132 -0.71 18.32 -2.66
N MET A 133 -0.27 19.54 -2.39
CA MET A 133 0.85 19.80 -1.47
C MET A 133 2.16 19.10 -1.88
N LEU A 134 2.60 19.29 -3.13
CA LEU A 134 3.87 18.78 -3.65
C LEU A 134 5.06 19.01 -2.69
N GLY A 135 5.09 20.15 -1.98
CA GLY A 135 6.10 20.41 -0.95
C GLY A 135 6.18 19.33 0.14
N ARG A 136 5.06 18.74 0.57
CA ARG A 136 5.03 17.64 1.55
C ARG A 136 5.63 16.35 1.01
N TRP A 137 5.59 16.14 -0.31
CA TRP A 137 6.21 14.96 -0.93
C TRP A 137 7.73 15.13 -0.96
N TYR A 138 8.23 16.32 -1.30
CA TYR A 138 9.66 16.61 -1.20
C TYR A 138 10.18 16.61 0.25
N GLU A 139 9.40 17.09 1.23
CA GLU A 139 9.74 16.92 2.66
C GLU A 139 9.89 15.44 3.02
N LYS A 140 8.94 14.63 2.57
CA LYS A 140 8.96 13.18 2.74
C LYS A 140 10.20 12.54 2.11
N LEU A 141 10.78 13.14 1.07
CA LEU A 141 12.04 12.72 0.42
C LEU A 141 13.30 13.37 1.00
N ASN A 142 13.19 14.21 2.04
CA ASN A 142 14.27 15.05 2.55
C ASN A 142 14.85 16.05 1.51
N GLU A 143 14.12 16.36 0.44
CA GLU A 143 14.50 17.35 -0.58
C GLU A 143 14.01 18.75 -0.16
N TRP A 144 14.62 19.30 0.88
CA TRP A 144 14.16 20.54 1.54
C TRP A 144 14.10 21.76 0.61
N GLU A 145 15.02 21.88 -0.33
CA GLU A 145 15.05 23.00 -1.30
C GLU A 145 13.83 22.95 -2.24
N LYS A 146 13.56 21.79 -2.84
CA LYS A 146 12.38 21.61 -3.69
C LYS A 146 11.08 21.73 -2.90
N ALA A 147 11.08 21.27 -1.64
CA ALA A 147 9.95 21.47 -0.75
C ALA A 147 9.65 22.96 -0.53
N LEU A 148 10.70 23.74 -0.24
CA LEU A 148 10.59 25.19 -0.04
C LEU A 148 10.07 25.89 -1.29
N GLU A 149 10.63 25.59 -2.47
CA GLU A 149 10.18 26.15 -3.75
C GLU A 149 8.70 25.85 -4.00
N ALA A 150 8.28 24.59 -3.81
CA ALA A 150 6.88 24.18 -3.96
C ALA A 150 5.94 24.94 -3.01
N TYR A 151 6.38 25.20 -1.77
CA TYR A 151 5.61 26.00 -0.81
C TYR A 151 5.54 27.47 -1.18
N MET A 152 6.62 28.07 -1.67
CA MET A 152 6.65 29.47 -2.12
C MET A 152 5.68 29.68 -3.30
N VAL A 153 5.72 28.79 -4.31
CA VAL A 153 4.78 28.82 -5.44
C VAL A 153 3.32 28.70 -4.97
N GLY A 154 3.06 27.77 -4.04
CA GLY A 154 1.73 27.59 -3.44
C GLY A 154 1.26 28.82 -2.66
N TRP A 155 2.18 29.49 -1.95
CA TRP A 155 1.90 30.72 -1.19
C TRP A 155 1.59 31.90 -2.10
N GLU A 156 2.37 32.12 -3.17
CA GLU A 156 2.11 33.16 -4.16
C GLU A 156 0.75 32.99 -4.85
N ARG A 157 0.40 31.75 -5.21
CA ARG A 157 -0.91 31.43 -5.81
C ARG A 157 -2.06 31.76 -4.86
N LYS A 158 -1.93 31.46 -3.56
CA LYS A 158 -2.90 31.86 -2.53
C LYS A 158 -2.99 33.37 -2.36
N LYS A 159 -1.87 34.09 -2.42
CA LYS A 159 -1.84 35.56 -2.32
C LYS A 159 -2.59 36.22 -3.48
N LYS A 160 -2.35 35.76 -4.71
CA LYS A 160 -3.08 36.21 -5.91
C LYS A 160 -4.58 35.90 -5.83
N SER A 161 -4.95 34.71 -5.37
CA SER A 161 -6.37 34.31 -5.22
C SER A 161 -7.13 35.11 -4.16
N LYS A 162 -6.43 35.69 -3.17
CA LYS A 162 -7.04 36.50 -2.10
C LYS A 162 -7.00 38.01 -2.36
N GLY A 163 -6.58 38.44 -3.56
CA GLY A 163 -6.52 39.86 -3.92
C GLY A 163 -5.50 40.67 -3.12
N TRP A 164 -4.49 40.03 -2.53
CA TRP A 164 -3.41 40.68 -1.77
C TRP A 164 -2.22 41.10 -2.65
N ALA A 165 -2.42 41.09 -3.97
CA ALA A 165 -1.48 41.70 -4.90
C ALA A 165 -1.82 43.20 -4.99
N CYS A 166 -0.96 44.05 -4.41
CA CYS A 166 -0.91 45.46 -4.76
C CYS A 166 -0.44 45.62 -6.21
#